data_AF-A0A7K7JI68-F1
#
_entry.id   AF-A0A7K7JI68-F1
#
_cell.length_a   1.000
_cell.length_b   1.000
_cell.length_c   1.000
_cell.angle_alpha   90.00
_cell.angle_beta   90.00
_cell.angle_gamma   90.00
#
_symmetry.space_group_name_H-M   'P 1'
#
loop_
_entity.id
_entity.type
_entity.pdbx_description
1 polymer ?
#
loop_
_entity_poly.entity_id
_entity_poly.type
_entity_poly.pdbx_seq_one_letter_code
_entity_poly.pdbx_strand_id
1 'polypeptide(L)'
;MASLLDNITRPSAAILQLSVLLGVAFVLLKVLQFYWERKKLIKALEAFPGPPKHWLYGHNHLLKSENFLHQVVSWGEEYPYAFPRWFGPVEPSIIIHHPEYAKTILGRAGESLPPVLRRTDCAFALCASGKGLLILEGSKWFQHRKMLTPAFHYDVLKSYVTLMSDSVKVMLDKWDKRITERRSVELFQDVSLMTLDSIMKCAFSFNSNCQTQSNSNNYIRAVFDLSYLLSDRIRNFPFRIAFYNFTRNGRAFQDACKLAHTHTDQVIKERKMLLSNEKELEKIQKKKHLDFLDILLCSKDENGVGLSDEDLRAEVDTFMFEGHDTTASGISWLFYCMSLHPEHQQRCREEIQGILGDRDTIEWEDLGKMTYTTMCIKESLRLFPPVAGVSRELSKPVTFPDGRSLPAGCQVGLSIFAIHRNRDVWEDPEVFDPLRFSPEKSAQRHSHAFMPFSAGSRNCIGQQFAMNELKVALALTLQRFELYPDPSKLPIMIPQIVLRSSNGIHLHLKKIF
;
A
#
# COMPACT_ATOMS: atom_id res chain seq x y z
N MET A 1 56.71 -30.89 -26.96
CA MET A 1 55.28 -30.75 -26.58
C MET A 1 55.02 -29.72 -25.47
N ALA A 2 55.99 -29.38 -24.61
CA ALA A 2 55.78 -28.36 -23.56
C ALA A 2 55.75 -26.89 -24.07
N SER A 3 56.39 -26.55 -25.18
CA SER A 3 56.40 -25.16 -25.71
C SER A 3 55.21 -24.79 -26.61
N LEU A 4 54.42 -25.77 -27.06
CA LEU A 4 53.24 -25.55 -27.89
C LEU A 4 51.96 -25.31 -27.07
N LEU A 5 51.96 -25.72 -25.78
CA LEU A 5 50.87 -25.48 -24.86
C LEU A 5 50.95 -24.10 -24.17
N ASP A 6 52.13 -23.47 -24.14
CA ASP A 6 52.35 -22.16 -23.50
C ASP A 6 51.85 -20.97 -24.35
N ASN A 7 51.66 -21.18 -25.66
CA ASN A 7 51.09 -20.18 -26.57
C ASN A 7 49.55 -20.23 -26.65
N ILE A 8 48.90 -21.21 -26.00
CA ILE A 8 47.44 -21.39 -26.04
C ILE A 8 46.77 -20.77 -24.80
N THR A 9 47.54 -20.39 -23.78
CA THR A 9 47.02 -19.96 -22.46
C THR A 9 47.09 -18.44 -22.20
N ARG A 10 47.62 -17.63 -23.12
CA ARG A 10 47.59 -16.16 -23.01
C ARG A 10 46.81 -15.56 -24.18
N PRO A 11 45.65 -14.91 -23.95
CA PRO A 11 45.03 -14.13 -25.02
C PRO A 11 46.06 -13.12 -25.52
N SER A 12 46.28 -13.06 -26.84
CA SER A 12 47.23 -12.12 -27.41
C SER A 12 46.85 -10.69 -26.96
N ALA A 13 47.84 -9.85 -26.67
CA ALA A 13 47.60 -8.49 -26.18
C ALA A 13 46.59 -7.70 -27.06
N ALA A 14 46.56 -8.02 -28.36
CA ALA A 14 45.59 -7.50 -29.32
C ALA A 14 44.13 -7.90 -29.03
N ILE A 15 43.86 -9.14 -28.62
CA ILE A 15 42.51 -9.62 -28.26
C ILE A 15 42.03 -8.89 -27.00
N LEU A 16 42.90 -8.71 -26.00
CA LEU A 16 42.56 -7.97 -24.78
C LEU A 16 42.29 -6.48 -25.08
N GLN A 17 43.13 -5.84 -25.89
CA GLN A 17 42.93 -4.46 -26.33
C GLN A 17 41.64 -4.26 -27.12
N LEU A 18 41.34 -5.18 -28.06
CA LEU A 18 40.08 -5.15 -28.82
C LEU A 18 38.87 -5.34 -27.90
N SER A 19 38.96 -6.24 -26.92
CA SER A 19 37.88 -6.49 -25.95
C SER A 19 37.62 -5.27 -25.06
N VAL A 20 38.68 -4.58 -24.61
CA VAL A 20 38.57 -3.32 -23.85
C VAL A 20 37.98 -2.21 -24.71
N LEU A 21 38.42 -2.07 -25.96
CA LEU A 21 37.88 -1.06 -26.90
C LEU A 21 36.40 -1.31 -27.19
N LEU A 22 36.00 -2.56 -27.45
CA LEU A 22 34.59 -2.94 -27.63
C LEU A 22 33.77 -2.67 -26.36
N GLY A 23 34.34 -2.96 -25.18
CA GLY A 23 33.72 -2.66 -23.89
C GLY A 23 33.50 -1.16 -23.68
N VAL A 24 34.51 -0.33 -23.93
CA VAL A 24 34.42 1.13 -23.83
C VAL A 24 33.43 1.68 -24.86
N ALA A 25 33.47 1.22 -26.10
CA ALA A 25 32.53 1.63 -27.14
C ALA A 25 31.08 1.27 -26.77
N PHE A 26 30.86 0.07 -26.22
CA PHE A 26 29.55 -0.35 -25.73
C PHE A 26 29.07 0.55 -24.57
N VAL A 27 29.94 0.88 -23.61
CA VAL A 27 29.61 1.79 -22.51
C VAL A 27 29.27 3.18 -23.04
N LEU A 28 30.06 3.73 -23.97
CA LEU A 28 29.80 5.02 -24.59
C LEU A 28 28.47 5.03 -25.34
N LEU A 29 28.18 3.98 -26.12
CA LEU A 29 26.88 3.82 -26.79
C LEU A 29 25.73 3.78 -25.78
N LYS A 30 25.90 3.10 -24.63
CA LYS A 30 24.88 3.07 -23.57
C LYS A 30 24.70 4.42 -22.87
N VAL A 31 25.79 5.15 -22.64
CA VAL A 31 25.74 6.51 -22.07
C VAL A 31 25.05 7.47 -23.04
N LEU A 32 25.38 7.42 -24.33
CA LEU A 32 24.70 8.20 -25.36
C LEU A 32 23.22 7.82 -25.41
N GLN A 33 22.89 6.54 -25.54
CA GLN A 33 21.50 6.08 -25.55
C GLN A 33 20.72 6.62 -24.34
N PHE A 34 21.27 6.49 -23.14
CA PHE A 34 20.69 7.02 -21.91
C PHE A 34 20.50 8.53 -21.98
N TYR A 35 21.51 9.28 -22.43
CA TYR A 35 21.42 10.73 -22.58
C TYR A 35 20.31 11.15 -23.55
N TRP A 36 20.20 10.49 -24.70
CA TRP A 36 19.17 10.77 -25.70
C TRP A 36 17.76 10.44 -25.19
N GLU A 37 17.58 9.29 -24.53
CA GLU A 37 16.32 8.90 -23.88
C GLU A 37 15.92 9.92 -22.81
N ARG A 38 16.87 10.34 -21.96
CA ARG A 38 16.63 11.36 -20.94
C ARG A 38 16.28 12.71 -21.57
N LYS A 39 17.04 13.18 -22.56
CA LYS A 39 16.73 14.44 -23.27
C LYS A 39 15.32 14.42 -23.86
N LYS A 40 14.89 13.30 -24.44
CA LYS A 40 13.52 13.13 -24.96
C LYS A 40 12.47 13.23 -23.86
N LEU A 41 12.70 12.57 -22.71
CA LEU A 41 11.80 12.68 -21.56
C LEU A 41 11.72 14.11 -21.04
N ILE A 42 12.86 14.79 -20.87
CA ILE A 42 12.90 16.18 -20.40
C ILE A 42 12.12 17.10 -21.33
N LYS A 43 12.33 16.98 -22.65
CA LYS A 43 11.62 17.78 -23.65
C LYS A 43 10.10 17.57 -23.60
N ALA A 44 9.65 16.33 -23.37
CA ALA A 44 8.22 16.05 -23.25
C ALA A 44 7.56 16.76 -22.04
N LEU A 45 8.35 17.10 -21.01
CA LEU A 45 7.85 17.77 -19.81
C LEU A 45 7.76 19.29 -19.96
N GLU A 46 8.30 19.87 -21.04
CA GLU A 46 8.20 21.32 -21.31
C GLU A 46 6.73 21.78 -21.45
N ALA A 47 5.84 20.87 -21.87
CA ALA A 47 4.39 21.12 -21.93
C ALA A 47 3.70 21.15 -20.55
N PHE A 48 4.41 20.83 -19.47
CA PHE A 48 3.90 20.79 -18.11
C PHE A 48 4.64 21.81 -17.24
N PRO A 49 4.04 22.98 -16.95
CA PRO A 49 4.64 23.92 -16.02
C PRO A 49 4.76 23.28 -14.63
N GLY A 50 5.76 23.70 -13.86
CA GLY A 50 5.99 23.17 -12.53
C GLY A 50 6.97 24.01 -11.73
N PRO A 51 7.17 23.66 -10.45
CA PRO A 51 8.00 24.43 -9.54
C PRO A 51 9.47 24.44 -9.98
N PRO A 52 10.26 25.44 -9.55
CA PRO A 52 11.67 25.53 -9.91
C PRO A 52 12.47 24.37 -9.32
N LYS A 53 13.30 23.74 -10.16
CA LYS A 53 14.15 22.61 -9.77
C LYS A 53 15.55 23.07 -9.35
N HIS A 54 16.03 22.57 -8.22
CA HIS A 54 17.44 22.74 -7.85
C HIS A 54 18.31 21.86 -8.76
N TRP A 55 19.47 22.39 -9.18
CA TRP A 55 20.35 21.73 -10.15
C TRP A 55 20.79 20.32 -9.70
N LEU A 56 21.13 20.14 -8.42
CA LEU A 56 21.52 18.85 -7.83
C LEU A 56 20.35 18.03 -7.26
N TYR A 57 19.54 18.62 -6.37
CA TYR A 57 18.52 17.88 -5.60
C TYR A 57 17.16 17.73 -6.30
N GLY A 58 16.96 18.37 -7.45
CA GLY A 58 15.63 18.46 -8.05
C GLY A 58 14.66 19.14 -7.08
N HIS A 59 13.52 18.50 -6.79
CA HIS A 59 12.52 19.00 -5.83
C HIS A 59 12.65 18.42 -4.43
N ASN A 60 13.54 17.46 -4.19
CA ASN A 60 13.60 16.75 -2.91
C ASN A 60 13.94 17.67 -1.73
N HIS A 61 14.73 18.72 -1.95
CA HIS A 61 15.09 19.70 -0.92
C HIS A 61 13.90 20.57 -0.45
N LEU A 62 12.87 20.74 -1.29
CA LEU A 62 11.63 21.48 -0.97
C LEU A 62 10.63 20.61 -0.22
N LEU A 63 10.83 19.30 -0.22
CA LEU A 63 9.86 18.29 0.15
C LEU A 63 10.30 17.56 1.42
N LYS A 64 10.23 18.24 2.56
CA LYS A 64 10.37 17.60 3.88
C LYS A 64 9.22 16.61 4.09
N SER A 65 9.47 15.50 4.77
CA SER A 65 8.50 14.38 4.91
C SER A 65 7.16 14.80 5.51
N GLU A 66 7.17 15.69 6.50
CA GLU A 66 5.96 16.14 7.22
C GLU A 66 5.07 17.05 6.37
N ASN A 67 5.66 17.88 5.50
CA ASN A 67 4.92 18.83 4.65
C ASN A 67 4.77 18.36 3.20
N PHE A 68 5.30 17.18 2.85
CA PHE A 68 5.34 16.67 1.48
C PHE A 68 3.96 16.66 0.83
N LEU A 69 2.94 16.13 1.53
CA LEU A 69 1.60 15.97 0.98
C LEU A 69 0.91 17.32 0.75
N HIS A 70 0.98 18.23 1.72
CA HIS A 70 0.43 19.58 1.59
C HIS A 70 1.14 20.40 0.51
N GLN A 71 2.46 20.25 0.37
CA GLN A 71 3.20 20.92 -0.70
C GLN A 71 2.77 20.43 -2.08
N VAL A 72 2.50 19.13 -2.23
CA VAL A 72 1.99 18.54 -3.48
C VAL A 72 0.57 19.05 -3.80
N VAL A 73 -0.28 19.26 -2.80
CA VAL A 73 -1.60 19.90 -2.97
C VAL A 73 -1.42 21.35 -3.44
N SER A 74 -0.58 22.13 -2.75
CA SER A 74 -0.31 23.53 -3.10
C SER A 74 0.23 23.68 -4.52
N TRP A 75 1.15 22.82 -4.96
CA TRP A 75 1.59 22.81 -6.36
C TRP A 75 0.49 22.37 -7.32
N GLY A 76 -0.43 21.51 -6.90
CA GLY A 76 -1.59 21.15 -7.70
C GLY A 76 -2.55 22.31 -7.94
N GLU A 77 -2.70 23.21 -6.96
CA GLU A 77 -3.48 24.43 -7.09
C GLU A 77 -2.85 25.43 -8.07
N GLU A 78 -1.51 25.51 -8.11
CA GLU A 78 -0.77 26.41 -9.01
C GLU A 78 -0.66 25.85 -10.45
N TYR A 79 -0.51 24.53 -10.60
CA TYR A 79 -0.26 23.88 -11.89
C TYR A 79 -1.39 22.89 -12.24
N PRO A 80 -2.37 23.29 -13.06
CA PRO A 80 -3.54 22.47 -13.36
C PRO A 80 -3.22 21.10 -13.97
N TYR A 81 -4.03 20.11 -13.59
CA TYR A 81 -3.99 18.70 -13.99
C TYR A 81 -2.76 17.90 -13.54
N ALA A 82 -1.57 18.39 -13.88
CA ALA A 82 -0.32 17.68 -13.65
C ALA A 82 0.90 18.62 -13.71
N PHE A 83 1.94 18.29 -12.96
CA PHE A 83 3.21 19.03 -12.92
C PHE A 83 4.43 18.10 -12.84
N PRO A 84 5.60 18.51 -13.35
CA PRO A 84 6.83 17.73 -13.24
C PRO A 84 7.38 17.72 -11.81
N ARG A 85 7.84 16.54 -11.39
CA ARG A 85 8.64 16.34 -10.18
C ARG A 85 9.98 15.71 -10.53
N TRP A 86 11.05 16.30 -9.99
CA TRP A 86 12.43 15.86 -10.25
C TRP A 86 13.06 15.20 -9.03
N PHE A 87 13.57 13.99 -9.22
CA PHE A 87 14.46 13.31 -8.28
C PHE A 87 15.89 13.54 -8.73
N GLY A 88 16.57 14.49 -8.08
CA GLY A 88 17.90 14.90 -8.52
C GLY A 88 17.91 15.58 -9.91
N PRO A 89 19.04 15.54 -10.64
CA PRO A 89 19.20 16.33 -11.87
C PRO A 89 18.53 15.71 -13.11
N VAL A 90 18.39 14.38 -13.16
CA VAL A 90 18.14 13.63 -14.41
C VAL A 90 16.95 12.69 -14.37
N GLU A 91 16.29 12.49 -13.23
CA GLU A 91 15.15 11.59 -13.10
C GLU A 91 13.85 12.37 -12.92
N PRO A 92 13.13 12.69 -14.01
CA PRO A 92 11.84 13.30 -13.92
C PRO A 92 10.71 12.27 -13.76
N SER A 93 9.63 12.75 -13.15
CA SER A 93 8.31 12.13 -13.09
C SER A 93 7.24 13.19 -13.31
N ILE A 94 6.07 12.81 -13.78
CA ILE A 94 4.88 13.67 -13.76
C ILE A 94 4.03 13.31 -12.55
N ILE A 95 3.62 14.31 -11.76
CA ILE A 95 2.60 14.13 -10.73
C ILE A 95 1.26 14.56 -11.32
N ILE A 96 0.32 13.62 -11.34
CA ILE A 96 -1.07 13.82 -11.73
C ILE A 96 -1.89 14.03 -10.45
N HIS A 97 -2.72 15.07 -10.45
CA HIS A 97 -3.59 15.41 -9.33
C HIS A 97 -5.04 15.71 -9.73
N HIS A 98 -5.41 15.45 -10.99
CA HIS A 98 -6.77 15.67 -11.50
C HIS A 98 -7.42 14.35 -12.00
N PRO A 99 -8.72 14.12 -11.75
CA PRO A 99 -9.40 12.86 -12.07
C PRO A 99 -9.39 12.46 -13.56
N GLU A 100 -9.54 13.42 -14.48
CA GLU A 100 -9.52 13.15 -15.94
C GLU A 100 -8.20 12.52 -16.41
N TYR A 101 -7.09 13.07 -15.92
CA TYR A 101 -5.76 12.54 -16.18
C TYR A 101 -5.57 11.18 -15.50
N ALA A 102 -6.05 11.04 -14.26
CA ALA A 102 -5.98 9.77 -13.53
C ALA A 102 -6.72 8.64 -14.27
N LYS A 103 -7.92 8.93 -14.81
CA LYS A 103 -8.70 8.01 -15.64
C LYS A 103 -7.96 7.58 -16.90
N THR A 104 -7.28 8.51 -17.56
CA THR A 104 -6.51 8.20 -18.78
C THR A 104 -5.37 7.22 -18.49
N ILE A 105 -4.69 7.35 -17.34
CA ILE A 105 -3.62 6.44 -16.93
C ILE A 105 -4.19 5.11 -16.44
N LEU A 106 -5.13 5.13 -15.50
CA LEU A 106 -5.63 3.93 -14.84
C LEU A 106 -6.54 3.07 -15.73
N GLY A 107 -7.11 3.65 -16.79
CA GLY A 107 -7.84 2.90 -17.83
C GLY A 107 -6.94 2.05 -18.72
N ARG A 108 -5.61 2.17 -18.63
CA ARG A 108 -4.67 1.45 -19.49
C ARG A 108 -4.24 0.13 -18.87
N ALA A 109 -4.03 -0.86 -19.73
CA ALA A 109 -3.47 -2.15 -19.36
C ALA A 109 -1.96 -2.21 -19.70
N GLY A 110 -1.20 -3.01 -18.95
CA GLY A 110 0.20 -3.29 -19.25
C GLY A 110 1.18 -2.16 -18.90
N GLU A 111 0.81 -1.25 -18.00
CA GLU A 111 1.76 -0.32 -17.40
C GLU A 111 2.56 -1.03 -16.30
N SER A 112 3.86 -0.75 -16.25
CA SER A 112 4.79 -1.31 -15.27
C SER A 112 4.91 -0.42 -14.03
N LEU A 113 5.47 -0.95 -12.95
CA LEU A 113 5.90 -0.10 -11.84
C LEU A 113 7.17 0.69 -12.22
N PRO A 114 7.44 1.84 -11.59
CA PRO A 114 8.68 2.58 -11.83
C PRO A 114 9.94 1.73 -11.57
N PRO A 115 11.07 1.99 -12.24
CA PRO A 115 12.30 1.19 -12.12
C PRO A 115 12.80 1.07 -10.68
N VAL A 116 12.66 2.13 -9.87
CA VAL A 116 13.09 2.10 -8.46
C VAL A 116 12.33 1.06 -7.64
N LEU A 117 11.06 0.78 -7.96
CA LEU A 117 10.25 -0.26 -7.30
C LEU A 117 10.45 -1.63 -7.95
N ARG A 118 10.87 -1.68 -9.23
CA ARG A 118 11.17 -2.93 -9.96
C ARG A 118 12.55 -3.51 -9.67
N ARG A 119 13.50 -2.69 -9.22
CA ARG A 119 14.85 -3.17 -8.86
C ARG A 119 14.71 -4.27 -7.83
N THR A 120 15.39 -5.38 -8.05
CA THR A 120 15.31 -6.59 -7.23
C THR A 120 15.43 -6.25 -5.76
N ASP A 121 16.41 -5.43 -5.37
CA ASP A 121 16.62 -5.00 -3.98
C ASP A 121 15.53 -4.11 -3.35
N CYS A 122 14.67 -3.47 -4.14
CA CYS A 122 13.44 -2.78 -3.67
C CYS A 122 12.21 -3.67 -3.78
N ALA A 123 12.15 -4.61 -4.73
CA ALA A 123 11.11 -5.64 -4.77
C ALA A 123 11.20 -6.53 -3.52
N PHE A 124 12.42 -6.83 -3.06
CA PHE A 124 12.75 -7.41 -1.75
C PHE A 124 12.21 -6.57 -0.55
N ALA A 125 11.69 -5.34 -0.73
CA ALA A 125 11.09 -4.52 0.34
C ALA A 125 9.61 -4.81 0.57
N LEU A 126 8.87 -4.92 -0.53
CA LEU A 126 7.41 -4.98 -0.54
C LEU A 126 6.93 -6.44 -0.60
N CYS A 127 7.75 -7.32 -1.17
CA CYS A 127 7.49 -8.73 -1.35
C CYS A 127 8.78 -9.45 -0.96
N ALA A 128 9.01 -9.60 0.35
CA ALA A 128 10.34 -9.68 0.93
C ALA A 128 11.30 -10.69 0.25
N SER A 129 10.81 -11.68 -0.50
CA SER A 129 11.60 -12.73 -1.15
C SER A 129 11.39 -12.90 -2.67
N GLY A 130 10.55 -12.08 -3.33
CA GLY A 130 10.21 -12.30 -4.74
C GLY A 130 9.29 -11.23 -5.35
N LYS A 131 8.58 -11.57 -6.43
CA LYS A 131 7.59 -10.68 -7.05
C LYS A 131 6.19 -11.21 -6.77
N GLY A 132 5.54 -10.67 -5.73
CA GLY A 132 4.12 -10.94 -5.47
C GLY A 132 3.19 -10.05 -6.29
N LEU A 133 1.88 -10.17 -6.10
CA LEU A 133 0.85 -9.56 -6.95
C LEU A 133 1.00 -8.05 -7.13
N LEU A 134 1.46 -7.33 -6.10
CA LEU A 134 1.72 -5.89 -6.17
C LEU A 134 2.74 -5.52 -7.26
N ILE A 135 3.81 -6.31 -7.35
CA ILE A 135 5.00 -6.04 -8.16
C ILE A 135 4.96 -6.75 -9.51
N LEU A 136 4.26 -7.88 -9.62
CA LEU A 136 4.15 -8.65 -10.86
C LEU A 136 3.65 -7.81 -12.03
N GLU A 137 4.05 -8.19 -13.24
CA GLU A 137 3.71 -7.51 -14.49
C GLU A 137 3.26 -8.53 -15.55
N GLY A 138 2.59 -8.04 -16.59
CA GLY A 138 2.22 -8.84 -17.75
C GLY A 138 1.31 -10.04 -17.45
N SER A 139 1.56 -11.16 -18.13
CA SER A 139 0.77 -12.39 -18.04
C SER A 139 0.85 -13.04 -16.66
N LYS A 140 2.03 -13.03 -16.01
CA LYS A 140 2.21 -13.63 -14.67
C LYS A 140 1.35 -12.90 -13.63
N TRP A 141 1.31 -11.57 -13.67
CA TRP A 141 0.39 -10.78 -12.85
C TRP A 141 -1.06 -11.18 -13.08
N PHE A 142 -1.49 -11.28 -14.34
CA PHE A 142 -2.88 -11.63 -14.67
C PHE A 142 -3.25 -13.02 -14.17
N GLN A 143 -2.36 -14.00 -14.32
CA GLN A 143 -2.54 -15.35 -13.80
C GLN A 143 -2.72 -15.35 -12.29
N HIS A 144 -1.82 -14.68 -11.55
CA HIS A 144 -1.91 -14.59 -10.09
C HIS A 144 -3.17 -13.83 -9.66
N ARG A 145 -3.51 -12.71 -10.33
CA ARG A 145 -4.74 -11.96 -10.05
C ARG A 145 -5.99 -12.83 -10.23
N LYS A 146 -6.06 -13.59 -11.32
CA LYS A 146 -7.19 -14.49 -11.61
C LYS A 146 -7.31 -15.59 -10.56
N MET A 147 -6.19 -16.20 -10.18
CA MET A 147 -6.13 -17.25 -9.16
C MET A 147 -6.54 -16.74 -7.77
N LEU A 148 -6.15 -15.53 -7.39
CA LEU A 148 -6.37 -14.98 -6.04
C LEU A 148 -7.70 -14.26 -5.86
N THR A 149 -8.33 -13.78 -6.93
CA THR A 149 -9.62 -13.06 -6.85
C THR A 149 -10.73 -13.84 -6.11
N PRO A 150 -10.87 -15.18 -6.27
CA PRO A 150 -11.86 -15.95 -5.52
C PRO A 150 -11.74 -15.90 -3.99
N ALA A 151 -10.54 -15.65 -3.43
CA ALA A 151 -10.35 -15.50 -1.97
C ALA A 151 -11.10 -14.29 -1.40
N PHE A 152 -11.46 -13.32 -2.24
CA PHE A 152 -12.15 -12.09 -1.85
C PHE A 152 -13.62 -12.08 -2.28
N HIS A 153 -14.16 -13.25 -2.64
CA HIS A 153 -15.58 -13.41 -2.95
C HIS A 153 -16.44 -13.22 -1.69
N TYR A 154 -17.65 -12.70 -1.84
CA TYR A 154 -18.52 -12.37 -0.70
C TYR A 154 -18.83 -13.59 0.19
N ASP A 155 -18.95 -14.80 -0.39
CA ASP A 155 -19.15 -16.03 0.38
C ASP A 155 -18.00 -16.35 1.34
N VAL A 156 -16.76 -15.98 0.96
CA VAL A 156 -15.58 -16.10 1.84
C VAL A 156 -15.63 -14.99 2.90
N LEU A 157 -15.79 -13.75 2.46
CA LEU A 157 -15.79 -12.57 3.33
C LEU A 157 -16.90 -12.59 4.38
N LYS A 158 -18.04 -13.23 4.10
CA LYS A 158 -19.13 -13.43 5.07
C LYS A 158 -18.65 -14.13 6.34
N SER A 159 -17.83 -15.17 6.20
CA SER A 159 -17.27 -15.89 7.35
C SER A 159 -16.26 -15.08 8.15
N TYR A 160 -15.64 -14.06 7.53
CA TYR A 160 -14.60 -13.25 8.15
C TYR A 160 -15.14 -12.19 9.10
N VAL A 161 -16.42 -11.80 9.00
CA VAL A 161 -17.01 -10.77 9.87
C VAL A 161 -16.91 -11.15 11.34
N THR A 162 -17.15 -12.42 11.68
CA THR A 162 -16.98 -12.94 13.05
C THR A 162 -15.52 -12.89 13.49
N LEU A 163 -14.59 -13.32 12.64
CA LEU A 163 -13.14 -13.33 12.95
C LEU A 163 -12.56 -11.91 13.11
N MET A 164 -13.02 -10.96 12.29
CA MET A 164 -12.72 -9.54 12.43
C MET A 164 -13.26 -9.02 13.76
N SER A 165 -14.51 -9.35 14.10
CA SER A 165 -15.14 -8.94 15.35
C SER A 165 -14.38 -9.46 16.57
N ASP A 166 -13.95 -10.72 16.55
CA ASP A 166 -13.15 -11.31 17.63
C ASP A 166 -11.81 -10.59 17.81
N SER A 167 -11.15 -10.26 16.70
CA SER A 167 -9.87 -9.55 16.72
C SER A 167 -10.04 -8.12 17.27
N VAL A 168 -11.11 -7.43 16.89
CA VAL A 168 -11.45 -6.11 17.44
C VAL A 168 -11.80 -6.20 18.93
N LYS A 169 -12.59 -7.19 19.37
CA LYS A 169 -12.96 -7.37 20.78
C LYS A 169 -11.70 -7.53 21.67
N VAL A 170 -10.69 -8.31 21.23
CA VAL A 170 -9.42 -8.45 21.94
C VAL A 170 -8.71 -7.09 22.12
N MET A 171 -8.67 -6.26 21.07
CA MET A 171 -8.11 -4.91 21.15
C MET A 171 -8.89 -4.03 22.15
N LEU A 172 -10.23 -4.05 22.05
CA LEU A 172 -11.09 -3.25 22.93
C LEU A 172 -11.01 -3.69 24.39
N ASP A 173 -10.84 -4.98 24.67
CA ASP A 173 -10.63 -5.51 26.03
C ASP A 173 -9.30 -5.05 26.62
N LYS A 174 -8.26 -4.90 25.78
CA LYS A 174 -6.97 -4.29 26.20
C LYS A 174 -7.14 -2.82 26.51
N TRP A 175 -7.89 -2.08 25.69
CA TRP A 175 -8.18 -0.67 25.93
C TRP A 175 -8.96 -0.50 27.24
N ASP A 176 -9.99 -1.31 27.48
CA ASP A 176 -10.80 -1.25 28.70
C ASP A 176 -9.96 -1.36 29.99
N LYS A 177 -8.88 -2.13 29.96
CA LYS A 177 -7.94 -2.28 31.08
C LYS A 177 -6.91 -1.13 31.20
N ARG A 178 -6.65 -0.42 30.11
CA ARG A 178 -5.62 0.64 30.02
C ARG A 178 -6.20 2.04 30.20
N ILE A 179 -7.49 2.23 29.92
CA ILE A 179 -8.11 3.55 29.99
C ILE A 179 -8.02 4.10 31.41
N THR A 180 -7.56 5.33 31.49
CA THR A 180 -7.64 6.17 32.68
C THR A 180 -8.12 7.53 32.21
N GLU A 181 -8.97 8.21 32.99
CA GLU A 181 -9.56 9.50 32.59
C GLU A 181 -8.52 10.56 32.20
N ARG A 182 -7.27 10.41 32.65
CA ARG A 182 -6.22 11.43 32.52
C ARG A 182 -5.21 11.19 31.40
N ARG A 183 -5.18 10.02 30.76
CA ARG A 183 -4.12 9.69 29.77
C ARG A 183 -4.71 9.29 28.42
N SER A 184 -4.22 9.93 27.37
CA SER A 184 -4.43 9.52 25.99
C SER A 184 -3.80 8.14 25.73
N VAL A 185 -4.40 7.34 24.86
CA VAL A 185 -3.85 6.07 24.36
C VAL A 185 -3.32 6.30 22.94
N GLU A 186 -2.11 5.80 22.65
CA GLU A 186 -1.60 5.71 21.27
C GLU A 186 -2.29 4.53 20.58
N LEU A 187 -3.02 4.79 19.50
CA LEU A 187 -3.89 3.78 18.89
C LEU A 187 -3.19 2.96 17.82
N PHE A 188 -2.23 3.52 17.09
CA PHE A 188 -1.71 2.93 15.87
C PHE A 188 -1.09 1.56 16.14
N GLN A 189 -0.31 1.40 17.22
CA GLN A 189 0.29 0.11 17.56
C GLN A 189 -0.74 -0.98 17.87
N ASP A 190 -1.76 -0.67 18.69
CA ASP A 190 -2.79 -1.65 19.05
C ASP A 190 -3.67 -1.99 17.84
N VAL A 191 -4.00 -1.01 17.00
CA VAL A 191 -4.75 -1.22 15.75
C VAL A 191 -3.95 -2.05 14.75
N SER A 192 -2.64 -1.81 14.58
CA SER A 192 -1.77 -2.65 13.71
C SER A 192 -1.71 -4.10 14.17
N LEU A 193 -1.66 -4.35 15.48
CA LEU A 193 -1.73 -5.72 16.01
C LEU A 193 -3.10 -6.35 15.73
N MET A 194 -4.18 -5.58 15.86
CA MET A 194 -5.55 -6.05 15.60
C MET A 194 -5.76 -6.43 14.14
N THR A 195 -5.37 -5.58 13.19
CA THR A 195 -5.52 -5.89 11.75
C THR A 195 -4.61 -7.03 11.31
N LEU A 196 -3.41 -7.15 11.92
CA LEU A 196 -2.51 -8.27 11.69
C LEU A 196 -3.13 -9.60 12.18
N ASP A 197 -3.72 -9.60 13.38
CA ASP A 197 -4.44 -10.77 13.91
C ASP A 197 -5.64 -11.15 13.03
N SER A 198 -6.41 -10.14 12.60
CA SER A 198 -7.57 -10.30 11.72
C SER A 198 -7.20 -10.93 10.38
N ILE A 199 -6.21 -10.39 9.66
CA ILE A 199 -5.79 -10.95 8.37
C ILE A 199 -5.21 -12.37 8.52
N MET A 200 -4.45 -12.65 9.59
CA MET A 200 -3.92 -13.99 9.83
C MET A 200 -5.03 -15.02 10.07
N LYS A 201 -6.06 -14.67 10.87
CA LYS A 201 -7.21 -15.55 11.09
C LYS A 201 -8.02 -15.77 9.81
N CYS A 202 -8.26 -14.71 9.06
CA CYS A 202 -9.12 -14.73 7.89
C CYS A 202 -8.43 -15.37 6.68
N ALA A 203 -7.37 -14.72 6.17
CA ALA A 203 -6.75 -15.07 4.90
C ALA A 203 -5.73 -16.21 5.02
N PHE A 204 -5.06 -16.33 6.17
CA PHE A 204 -4.01 -17.32 6.39
C PHE A 204 -4.45 -18.52 7.23
N SER A 205 -5.70 -18.52 7.72
CA SER A 205 -6.25 -19.57 8.59
C SER A 205 -5.30 -19.89 9.76
N PHE A 206 -4.72 -18.82 10.33
CA PHE A 206 -3.64 -18.88 11.31
C PHE A 206 -3.98 -18.07 12.57
N ASN A 207 -3.95 -18.74 13.73
CA ASN A 207 -4.23 -18.11 15.02
C ASN A 207 -2.93 -17.66 15.69
N SER A 208 -2.55 -16.41 15.45
CA SER A 208 -1.28 -15.86 15.95
C SER A 208 -1.27 -15.49 17.42
N ASN A 209 -2.43 -15.11 17.99
CA ASN A 209 -2.53 -14.44 19.29
C ASN A 209 -1.58 -13.24 19.43
N CYS A 210 -1.29 -12.56 18.31
CA CYS A 210 -0.27 -11.52 18.24
C CYS A 210 -0.61 -10.31 19.11
N GLN A 211 -1.89 -10.07 19.39
CA GLN A 211 -2.32 -8.93 20.22
C GLN A 211 -1.96 -9.05 21.71
N THR A 212 -1.78 -10.29 22.20
CA THR A 212 -1.56 -10.59 23.64
C THR A 212 -0.16 -11.12 23.92
N GLN A 213 0.50 -11.75 22.96
CA GLN A 213 1.88 -12.24 23.10
C GLN A 213 2.90 -11.15 22.76
N SER A 214 4.05 -11.12 23.46
CA SER A 214 5.08 -10.09 23.28
C SER A 214 5.88 -10.19 21.97
N ASN A 215 5.94 -11.38 21.36
CA ASN A 215 6.84 -11.67 20.22
C ASN A 215 6.34 -11.12 18.87
N SER A 216 5.04 -10.84 18.75
CA SER A 216 4.39 -10.25 17.57
C SER A 216 4.89 -8.84 17.22
N ASN A 217 5.41 -8.12 18.21
CA ASN A 217 5.95 -6.79 18.04
C ASN A 217 7.14 -6.78 17.05
N ASN A 218 7.84 -7.91 16.92
CA ASN A 218 9.00 -8.02 16.03
C ASN A 218 8.61 -7.90 14.55
N TYR A 219 7.53 -8.56 14.12
CA TYR A 219 7.07 -8.48 12.73
C TYR A 219 6.56 -7.08 12.38
N ILE A 220 5.71 -6.50 13.22
CA ILE A 220 5.20 -5.12 13.00
C ILE A 220 6.35 -4.12 12.95
N ARG A 221 7.33 -4.25 13.85
CA ARG A 221 8.53 -3.42 13.82
C ARG A 221 9.32 -3.59 12.52
N ALA A 222 9.49 -4.82 12.04
CA ALA A 222 10.14 -5.08 10.76
C ALA A 222 9.40 -4.39 9.61
N VAL A 223 8.07 -4.50 9.56
CA VAL A 223 7.23 -3.85 8.55
C VAL A 223 7.35 -2.32 8.61
N PHE A 224 7.36 -1.75 9.81
CA PHE A 224 7.57 -0.31 10.01
C PHE A 224 8.95 0.13 9.50
N ASP A 225 10.01 -0.58 9.89
CA ASP A 225 11.38 -0.29 9.46
C ASP A 225 11.52 -0.41 7.94
N LEU A 226 10.94 -1.45 7.32
CA LEU A 226 10.90 -1.64 5.87
C LEU A 226 10.17 -0.48 5.17
N SER A 227 9.01 -0.08 5.67
CA SER A 227 8.20 1.00 5.12
C SER A 227 8.92 2.35 5.19
N TYR A 228 9.57 2.62 6.33
CA TYR A 228 10.38 3.82 6.55
C TYR A 228 11.59 3.85 5.61
N LEU A 229 12.41 2.79 5.62
CA LEU A 229 13.64 2.69 4.82
C LEU A 229 13.34 2.72 3.31
N LEU A 230 12.26 2.07 2.87
CA LEU A 230 11.83 2.12 1.47
C LEU A 230 11.38 3.53 1.08
N SER A 231 10.58 4.19 1.92
CA SER A 231 10.13 5.56 1.64
C SER A 231 11.28 6.55 1.61
N ASP A 232 12.26 6.37 2.51
CA ASP A 232 13.50 7.14 2.52
C ASP A 232 14.32 6.91 1.23
N ARG A 233 14.47 5.65 0.81
CA ARG A 233 15.14 5.28 -0.44
C ARG A 233 14.45 5.83 -1.68
N ILE A 234 13.12 5.84 -1.71
CA ILE A 234 12.34 6.46 -2.79
C ILE A 234 12.59 7.98 -2.79
N ARG A 235 12.60 8.67 -1.65
CA ARG A 235 12.81 10.12 -1.66
C ARG A 235 14.25 10.52 -1.98
N ASN A 236 15.24 9.78 -1.47
CA ASN A 236 16.64 10.17 -1.57
C ASN A 236 17.32 9.56 -2.81
N PHE A 237 17.57 10.41 -3.81
CA PHE A 237 18.24 10.04 -5.06
C PHE A 237 19.56 9.27 -4.87
N PRO A 238 20.47 9.61 -3.94
CA PRO A 238 21.71 8.87 -3.73
C PRO A 238 21.50 7.41 -3.31
N PHE A 239 20.39 7.11 -2.62
CA PHE A 239 20.04 5.76 -2.18
C PHE A 239 19.40 4.90 -3.27
N ARG A 240 19.15 5.48 -4.46
CA ARG A 240 18.68 4.77 -5.65
C ARG A 240 19.83 4.21 -6.50
N ILE A 241 21.05 4.17 -5.98
CA ILE A 241 22.27 3.72 -6.68
C ILE A 241 22.69 2.33 -6.16
N ALA A 242 23.47 1.57 -6.95
CA ALA A 242 23.89 0.20 -6.67
C ALA A 242 24.58 -0.02 -5.31
N PHE A 243 25.03 1.04 -4.63
CA PHE A 243 25.75 0.93 -3.36
C PHE A 243 24.84 0.97 -2.11
N TYR A 244 23.51 1.06 -2.26
CA TYR A 244 22.59 1.14 -1.11
C TYR A 244 22.81 0.02 -0.09
N ASN A 245 23.01 -1.20 -0.56
CA ASN A 245 23.23 -2.38 0.27
C ASN A 245 24.49 -2.30 1.16
N PHE A 246 25.48 -1.47 0.79
CA PHE A 246 26.69 -1.23 1.60
C PHE A 246 26.51 -0.12 2.64
N THR A 247 25.40 0.60 2.61
CA THR A 247 25.08 1.62 3.62
C THR A 247 24.53 0.97 4.90
N ARG A 248 24.52 1.74 6.00
CA ARG A 248 23.85 1.31 7.25
C ARG A 248 22.36 1.04 7.02
N ASN A 249 21.69 1.89 6.23
CA ASN A 249 20.26 1.76 5.92
C ASN A 249 19.99 0.53 5.06
N GLY A 250 20.87 0.21 4.10
CA GLY A 250 20.76 -1.02 3.30
C GLY A 250 20.91 -2.30 4.11
N ARG A 251 21.84 -2.32 5.08
CA ARG A 251 21.96 -3.47 6.00
C ARG A 251 20.75 -3.60 6.92
N ALA A 252 20.33 -2.51 7.55
CA ALA A 252 19.13 -2.50 8.40
C ALA A 252 17.88 -2.97 7.64
N PHE A 253 17.77 -2.55 6.38
CA PHE A 253 16.72 -2.98 5.48
C PHE A 253 16.77 -4.51 5.22
N GLN A 254 17.94 -5.07 4.93
CA GLN A 254 18.10 -6.52 4.75
C GLN A 254 17.78 -7.31 6.02
N ASP A 255 18.13 -6.80 7.20
CA ASP A 255 17.83 -7.46 8.46
C ASP A 255 16.32 -7.44 8.77
N ALA A 256 15.64 -6.33 8.46
CA ALA A 256 14.18 -6.25 8.54
C ALA A 256 13.50 -7.21 7.55
N CYS A 257 14.01 -7.37 6.32
CA CYS A 257 13.51 -8.38 5.36
C CYS A 257 13.63 -9.81 5.93
N LYS A 258 14.78 -10.17 6.52
CA LYS A 258 14.97 -11.51 7.13
C LYS A 258 13.97 -11.78 8.25
N LEU A 259 13.68 -10.76 9.06
CA LEU A 259 12.72 -10.88 10.15
C LEU A 259 11.29 -11.08 9.62
N ALA A 260 10.91 -10.33 8.59
CA ALA A 260 9.63 -10.52 7.89
C ALA A 260 9.51 -11.94 7.31
N HIS A 261 10.56 -12.45 6.65
CA HIS A 261 10.60 -13.82 6.12
C HIS A 261 10.44 -14.88 7.17
N THR A 262 11.15 -14.73 8.29
CA THR A 262 11.10 -15.74 9.35
C THR A 262 9.66 -15.92 9.83
N HIS A 263 8.90 -14.81 9.90
CA HIS A 263 7.49 -14.85 10.23
C HIS A 263 6.65 -15.52 9.14
N THR A 264 6.85 -15.17 7.87
CA THR A 264 6.03 -15.69 6.75
C THR A 264 6.32 -17.17 6.48
N ASP A 265 7.58 -17.59 6.57
CA ASP A 265 8.00 -18.98 6.49
C ASP A 265 7.39 -19.82 7.63
N GLN A 266 7.29 -19.26 8.85
CA GLN A 266 6.65 -19.94 9.96
C GLN A 266 5.15 -20.17 9.68
N VAL A 267 4.43 -19.14 9.21
CA VAL A 267 3.00 -19.26 8.87
C VAL A 267 2.77 -20.31 7.77
N ILE A 268 3.58 -20.28 6.70
CA ILE A 268 3.50 -21.26 5.61
C ILE A 268 3.76 -22.67 6.13
N LYS A 269 4.82 -22.85 6.94
CA LYS A 269 5.23 -24.15 7.48
C LYS A 269 4.15 -24.74 8.39
N GLU A 270 3.62 -23.96 9.32
CA GLU A 270 2.56 -24.40 10.23
C GLU A 270 1.28 -24.75 9.48
N ARG A 271 0.89 -23.96 8.47
CA ARG A 271 -0.26 -24.32 7.62
C ARG A 271 -0.02 -25.60 6.84
N LYS A 272 1.14 -25.79 6.21
CA LYS A 272 1.51 -27.04 5.51
C LYS A 272 1.46 -28.26 6.44
N MET A 273 1.88 -28.10 7.71
CA MET A 273 1.78 -29.16 8.72
C MET A 273 0.33 -29.50 9.06
N LEU A 274 -0.54 -28.49 9.26
CA LEU A 274 -1.96 -28.72 9.51
C LEU A 274 -2.65 -29.43 8.35
N LEU A 275 -2.31 -29.08 7.11
CA LEU A 275 -2.83 -29.74 5.90
C LEU A 275 -2.33 -31.17 5.71
N SER A 276 -1.26 -31.57 6.41
CA SER A 276 -0.78 -32.96 6.39
C SER A 276 -1.71 -33.91 7.18
N ASN A 277 -2.64 -33.36 7.98
CA ASN A 277 -3.70 -34.11 8.64
C ASN A 277 -4.87 -34.34 7.68
N GLU A 278 -5.18 -35.60 7.40
CA GLU A 278 -6.25 -36.01 6.46
C GLU A 278 -7.61 -35.38 6.79
N LYS A 279 -7.95 -35.22 8.08
CA LYS A 279 -9.23 -34.62 8.49
C LYS A 279 -9.34 -33.15 8.09
N GLU A 280 -8.26 -32.39 8.25
CA GLU A 280 -8.23 -30.97 7.86
C GLU A 280 -8.20 -30.82 6.34
N LEU A 281 -7.45 -31.68 5.65
CA LEU A 281 -7.42 -31.70 4.19
C LEU A 281 -8.81 -32.00 3.60
N GLU A 282 -9.51 -33.00 4.12
CA GLU A 282 -10.88 -33.31 3.71
C GLU A 282 -11.85 -32.15 3.95
N LYS A 283 -11.73 -31.47 5.10
CA LYS A 283 -12.56 -30.32 5.43
C LYS A 283 -12.38 -29.18 4.43
N ILE A 284 -11.15 -28.96 4.00
CA ILE A 284 -10.80 -27.92 3.01
C ILE A 284 -11.25 -28.32 1.61
N GLN A 285 -11.07 -29.57 1.22
CA GLN A 285 -11.57 -30.09 -0.07
C GLN A 285 -13.10 -30.01 -0.18
N LYS A 286 -13.81 -30.11 0.94
CA LYS A 286 -15.27 -29.94 1.02
C LYS A 286 -15.70 -28.47 0.99
N LYS A 287 -14.79 -27.51 1.24
CA LYS A 287 -15.13 -26.08 1.15
C LYS A 287 -15.30 -25.67 -0.32
N LYS A 288 -16.46 -25.08 -0.63
CA LYS A 288 -16.72 -24.49 -1.95
C LYS A 288 -15.81 -23.30 -2.28
N HIS A 289 -15.43 -22.53 -1.26
CA HIS A 289 -14.53 -21.40 -1.38
C HIS A 289 -13.41 -21.50 -0.34
N LEU A 290 -12.18 -21.37 -0.82
CA LEU A 290 -10.97 -21.49 -0.02
C LEU A 290 -10.49 -20.14 0.47
N ASP A 291 -9.85 -20.16 1.64
CA ASP A 291 -9.13 -19.00 2.17
C ASP A 291 -7.87 -18.74 1.34
N PHE A 292 -7.32 -17.52 1.39
CA PHE A 292 -6.21 -17.08 0.53
C PHE A 292 -5.00 -18.02 0.55
N LEU A 293 -4.49 -18.38 1.73
CA LEU A 293 -3.32 -19.27 1.84
C LEU A 293 -3.64 -20.69 1.35
N ASP A 294 -4.87 -21.17 1.56
CA ASP A 294 -5.30 -22.47 1.06
C ASP A 294 -5.39 -22.47 -0.47
N ILE A 295 -5.84 -21.38 -1.10
CA ILE A 295 -5.76 -21.22 -2.56
C ILE A 295 -4.30 -21.33 -3.01
N LEU A 296 -3.38 -20.61 -2.39
CA LEU A 296 -1.97 -20.64 -2.79
C LEU A 296 -1.34 -22.05 -2.65
N LEU A 297 -1.71 -22.79 -1.60
CA LEU A 297 -1.15 -24.13 -1.33
C LEU A 297 -1.82 -25.24 -2.17
N CYS A 298 -3.09 -25.08 -2.54
CA CYS A 298 -3.86 -26.11 -3.26
C CYS A 298 -3.97 -25.85 -4.77
N SER A 299 -3.74 -24.61 -5.23
CA SER A 299 -3.86 -24.26 -6.65
C SER A 299 -2.78 -24.92 -7.49
N LYS A 300 -3.21 -25.43 -8.65
CA LYS A 300 -2.35 -25.99 -9.69
C LYS A 300 -2.71 -25.34 -11.02
N ASP A 301 -1.71 -25.15 -11.88
CA ASP A 301 -1.90 -24.67 -13.24
C ASP A 301 -2.50 -25.75 -14.16
N GLU A 302 -2.66 -25.42 -15.45
CA GLU A 302 -3.20 -26.33 -16.47
C GLU A 302 -2.36 -27.61 -16.66
N ASN A 303 -1.09 -27.59 -16.25
CA ASN A 303 -0.17 -28.74 -16.29
C ASN A 303 -0.13 -29.50 -14.95
N GLY A 304 -0.95 -29.11 -13.97
CA GLY A 304 -0.97 -29.70 -12.63
C GLY A 304 0.18 -29.23 -11.72
N VAL A 305 0.92 -28.19 -12.11
CA VAL A 305 2.06 -27.63 -11.36
C VAL A 305 1.57 -26.51 -10.44
N GLY A 306 1.92 -26.59 -9.16
CA GLY A 306 1.61 -25.54 -8.18
C GLY A 306 2.54 -24.33 -8.31
N LEU A 307 2.33 -23.33 -7.46
CA LEU A 307 3.27 -22.21 -7.35
C LEU A 307 4.64 -22.70 -6.88
N SER A 308 5.70 -22.04 -7.35
CA SER A 308 7.04 -22.22 -6.78
C SER A 308 7.06 -21.76 -5.32
N ASP A 309 7.93 -22.32 -4.48
CA ASP A 309 8.05 -21.87 -3.09
C ASP A 309 8.46 -20.37 -3.00
N GLU A 310 9.18 -19.86 -3.99
CA GLU A 310 9.50 -18.42 -4.10
C GLU A 310 8.26 -17.58 -4.38
N ASP A 311 7.44 -17.98 -5.37
CA ASP A 311 6.19 -17.27 -5.69
C ASP A 311 5.16 -17.37 -4.56
N LEU A 312 5.04 -18.53 -3.93
CA LEU A 312 4.20 -18.74 -2.75
C LEU A 312 4.60 -17.78 -1.63
N ARG A 313 5.89 -17.75 -1.25
CA ARG A 313 6.38 -16.86 -0.20
C ARG A 313 6.17 -15.39 -0.57
N ALA A 314 6.44 -15.02 -1.82
CA ALA A 314 6.27 -13.65 -2.27
C ALA A 314 4.80 -13.17 -2.18
N GLU A 315 3.83 -14.03 -2.50
CA GLU A 315 2.41 -13.71 -2.31
C GLU A 315 2.01 -13.63 -0.84
N VAL A 316 2.50 -14.55 0.01
CA VAL A 316 2.28 -14.49 1.46
C VAL A 316 2.84 -13.20 2.07
N ASP A 317 4.08 -12.84 1.73
CA ASP A 317 4.73 -11.60 2.15
C ASP A 317 3.88 -10.38 1.73
N THR A 318 3.44 -10.36 0.48
CA THR A 318 2.64 -9.27 -0.10
C THR A 318 1.33 -9.08 0.65
N PHE A 319 0.53 -10.13 0.77
CA PHE A 319 -0.82 -10.03 1.34
C PHE A 319 -0.79 -9.85 2.85
N MET A 320 0.23 -10.37 3.54
CA MET A 320 0.37 -10.10 4.96
C MET A 320 0.73 -8.64 5.20
N PHE A 321 1.62 -8.02 4.41
CA PHE A 321 1.90 -6.59 4.47
C PHE A 321 0.67 -5.74 4.08
N GLU A 322 0.16 -5.92 2.87
CA GLU A 322 -0.93 -5.11 2.31
C GLU A 322 -2.23 -5.20 3.10
N GLY A 323 -2.53 -6.38 3.63
CA GLY A 323 -3.79 -6.69 4.31
C GLY A 323 -3.93 -6.12 5.71
N HIS A 324 -2.82 -5.79 6.40
CA HIS A 324 -2.88 -5.25 7.77
C HIS A 324 -2.43 -3.79 7.87
N ASP A 325 -1.38 -3.38 7.16
CA ASP A 325 -0.73 -2.08 7.38
C ASP A 325 -1.59 -0.95 6.80
N THR A 326 -2.26 -1.21 5.68
CA THR A 326 -3.17 -0.26 5.02
C THR A 326 -4.46 -0.05 5.82
N THR A 327 -5.05 -1.13 6.36
CA THR A 327 -6.26 -1.04 7.18
C THR A 327 -5.95 -0.47 8.56
N ALA A 328 -4.77 -0.72 9.13
CA ALA A 328 -4.34 -0.10 10.37
C ALA A 328 -4.27 1.42 10.26
N SER A 329 -3.68 1.91 9.17
CA SER A 329 -3.70 3.33 8.82
C SER A 329 -5.14 3.85 8.68
N GLY A 330 -5.97 3.19 7.88
CA GLY A 330 -7.36 3.61 7.64
C GLY A 330 -8.19 3.70 8.92
N ILE A 331 -8.12 2.68 9.79
CA ILE A 331 -8.86 2.62 11.05
C ILE A 331 -8.37 3.69 12.03
N SER A 332 -7.04 3.87 12.14
CA SER A 332 -6.49 4.85 13.08
C SER A 332 -6.86 6.29 12.70
N TRP A 333 -6.80 6.63 11.41
CA TRP A 333 -7.24 7.94 10.91
C TRP A 333 -8.76 8.12 10.99
N LEU A 334 -9.52 7.04 10.81
CA LEU A 334 -10.98 7.04 11.00
C LEU A 334 -11.34 7.37 12.45
N PHE A 335 -10.69 6.72 13.43
CA PHE A 335 -10.88 7.03 14.84
C PHE A 335 -10.50 8.47 15.16
N TYR A 336 -9.40 8.97 14.59
CA TYR A 336 -9.03 10.38 14.72
C TYR A 336 -10.13 11.31 14.17
N CYS A 337 -10.67 11.07 12.97
CA CYS A 337 -11.78 11.84 12.42
C CYS A 337 -13.01 11.80 13.35
N MET A 338 -13.40 10.62 13.81
CA MET A 338 -14.55 10.49 14.71
C MET A 338 -14.34 11.22 16.04
N SER A 339 -13.11 11.34 16.53
CA SER A 339 -12.80 12.11 17.72
C SER A 339 -12.96 13.62 17.51
N LEU A 340 -12.63 14.12 16.31
CA LEU A 340 -12.76 15.54 15.97
C LEU A 340 -14.21 15.96 15.69
N HIS A 341 -15.09 15.00 15.37
CA HIS A 341 -16.47 15.25 14.96
C HIS A 341 -17.48 14.49 15.84
N PRO A 342 -17.73 14.96 17.08
CA PRO A 342 -18.68 14.32 17.99
C PRO A 342 -20.08 14.15 17.40
N GLU A 343 -20.55 15.08 16.55
CA GLU A 343 -21.86 14.94 15.91
C GLU A 343 -21.93 13.73 14.97
N HIS A 344 -20.87 13.49 14.20
CA HIS A 344 -20.81 12.34 13.29
C HIS A 344 -20.58 11.05 14.06
N GLN A 345 -19.77 11.09 15.13
CA GLN A 345 -19.55 9.96 16.02
C GLN A 345 -20.86 9.49 16.66
N GLN A 346 -21.65 10.42 17.19
CA GLN A 346 -22.93 10.11 17.83
C GLN A 346 -23.95 9.56 16.83
N ARG A 347 -24.05 10.16 15.64
CA ARG A 347 -24.96 9.66 14.59
C ARG A 347 -24.56 8.28 14.07
N CYS A 348 -23.27 7.99 13.93
CA CYS A 348 -22.81 6.62 13.64
C CYS A 348 -23.21 5.66 14.76
N ARG A 349 -23.00 6.03 16.03
CA ARG A 349 -23.39 5.21 17.19
C ARG A 349 -24.87 4.88 17.19
N GLU A 350 -25.74 5.85 16.94
CA GLU A 350 -27.19 5.66 16.85
C GLU A 350 -27.57 4.72 15.69
N GLU A 351 -26.95 4.87 14.51
CA GLU A 351 -27.15 3.95 13.39
C GLU A 351 -26.75 2.52 13.77
N ILE A 352 -25.57 2.35 14.39
CA ILE A 352 -25.03 1.05 14.79
C ILE A 352 -25.92 0.39 15.86
N GLN A 353 -26.34 1.15 16.89
CA GLN A 353 -27.25 0.67 17.92
C GLN A 353 -28.60 0.26 17.35
N GLY A 354 -29.16 1.03 16.40
CA GLY A 354 -30.41 0.69 15.74
C GLY A 354 -30.32 -0.59 14.89
N ILE A 355 -29.16 -0.89 14.30
CA ILE A 355 -28.93 -2.11 13.50
C ILE A 355 -28.74 -3.34 14.40
N LEU A 356 -27.98 -3.21 15.48
CA LEU A 356 -27.59 -4.33 16.33
C LEU A 356 -28.64 -4.64 17.39
N GLY A 357 -29.40 -3.64 17.85
CA GLY A 357 -30.30 -3.77 18.99
C GLY A 357 -29.52 -4.22 20.22
N ASP A 358 -29.98 -5.31 20.84
CA ASP A 358 -29.35 -5.91 22.02
C ASP A 358 -28.16 -6.84 21.67
N ARG A 359 -27.85 -7.05 20.39
CA ARG A 359 -26.74 -7.93 19.98
C ARG A 359 -25.39 -7.28 20.19
N ASP A 360 -24.43 -8.07 20.68
CA ASP A 360 -23.02 -7.70 20.83
C ASP A 360 -22.14 -8.22 19.67
N THR A 361 -22.76 -8.78 18.63
CA THR A 361 -22.12 -9.37 17.47
C THR A 361 -22.61 -8.73 16.18
N ILE A 362 -21.68 -8.48 15.26
CA ILE A 362 -21.98 -7.95 13.93
C ILE A 362 -22.08 -9.14 12.97
N GLU A 363 -23.16 -9.20 12.19
CA GLU A 363 -23.34 -10.18 11.12
C GLU A 363 -23.08 -9.55 9.76
N TRP A 364 -22.88 -10.39 8.74
CA TRP A 364 -22.60 -9.94 7.37
C TRP A 364 -23.69 -9.02 6.82
N GLU A 365 -24.95 -9.36 7.05
CA GLU A 365 -26.12 -8.63 6.58
C GLU A 365 -26.23 -7.23 7.20
N ASP A 366 -25.61 -7.00 8.37
CA ASP A 366 -25.63 -5.71 9.06
C ASP A 366 -24.70 -4.69 8.40
N LEU A 367 -23.60 -5.16 7.79
CA LEU A 367 -22.62 -4.29 7.13
C LEU A 367 -23.26 -3.48 5.99
N GLY A 368 -24.26 -4.04 5.31
CA GLY A 368 -25.00 -3.36 4.25
C GLY A 368 -25.90 -2.23 4.75
N LYS A 369 -26.33 -2.29 6.01
CA LYS A 369 -27.25 -1.32 6.65
C LYS A 369 -26.52 -0.11 7.24
N MET A 370 -25.21 -0.20 7.47
CA MET A 370 -24.34 0.86 8.01
C MET A 370 -24.08 1.99 7.00
N THR A 371 -25.14 2.61 6.49
CA THR A 371 -25.09 3.55 5.35
C THR A 371 -24.34 4.84 5.69
N TYR A 372 -24.68 5.49 6.79
CA TYR A 372 -24.07 6.73 7.24
C TYR A 372 -22.65 6.50 7.77
N THR A 373 -22.45 5.42 8.52
CA THR A 373 -21.13 4.95 8.95
C THR A 373 -20.22 4.73 7.73
N THR A 374 -20.73 4.15 6.63
CA THR A 374 -19.97 4.01 5.38
C THR A 374 -19.60 5.37 4.77
N MET A 375 -20.48 6.37 4.85
CA MET A 375 -20.20 7.73 4.38
C MET A 375 -19.06 8.37 5.19
N CYS A 376 -19.07 8.24 6.52
CA CYS A 376 -18.00 8.70 7.40
C CYS A 376 -16.67 7.99 7.11
N ILE A 377 -16.68 6.68 6.89
CA ILE A 377 -15.50 5.91 6.49
C ILE A 377 -14.95 6.46 5.16
N LYS A 378 -15.80 6.67 4.16
CA LYS A 378 -15.36 7.19 2.86
C LYS A 378 -14.78 8.60 2.96
N GLU A 379 -15.38 9.47 3.78
CA GLU A 379 -14.85 10.82 4.00
C GLU A 379 -13.52 10.81 4.75
N SER A 380 -13.36 9.91 5.72
CA SER A 380 -12.04 9.67 6.34
C SER A 380 -11.01 9.20 5.31
N LEU A 381 -11.36 8.27 4.41
CA LEU A 381 -10.46 7.79 3.36
C LEU A 381 -10.19 8.87 2.29
N ARG A 382 -11.07 9.87 2.14
CA ARG A 382 -10.85 11.02 1.27
C ARG A 382 -9.76 11.91 1.86
N LEU A 383 -9.92 12.34 3.11
CA LEU A 383 -8.98 13.23 3.79
C LEU A 383 -7.66 12.53 4.16
N PHE A 384 -7.73 11.27 4.60
CA PHE A 384 -6.58 10.50 5.08
C PHE A 384 -6.50 9.16 4.31
N PRO A 385 -6.22 9.19 2.99
CA PRO A 385 -6.09 7.97 2.21
C PRO A 385 -4.90 7.15 2.71
N PRO A 386 -5.09 5.88 3.10
CA PRO A 386 -4.01 5.03 3.59
C PRO A 386 -2.85 4.95 2.61
N VAL A 387 -3.11 4.90 1.31
CA VAL A 387 -2.09 5.05 0.26
C VAL A 387 -2.26 6.41 -0.41
N ALA A 388 -1.39 7.36 -0.06
CA ALA A 388 -1.49 8.74 -0.52
C ALA A 388 -1.19 8.95 -2.01
N GLY A 389 -0.54 7.98 -2.66
CA GLY A 389 -0.30 8.02 -4.09
C GLY A 389 0.27 6.71 -4.62
N VAL A 390 0.10 6.48 -5.92
CA VAL A 390 0.62 5.31 -6.64
C VAL A 390 1.43 5.75 -7.84
N SER A 391 2.25 4.88 -8.41
CA SER A 391 3.09 5.25 -9.56
C SER A 391 3.10 4.19 -10.65
N ARG A 392 3.32 4.64 -11.88
CA ARG A 392 3.39 3.84 -13.10
C ARG A 392 4.55 4.30 -13.97
N GLU A 393 5.05 3.41 -14.80
CA GLU A 393 5.90 3.73 -15.93
C GLU A 393 5.14 3.40 -17.21
N LEU A 394 5.05 4.38 -18.11
CA LEU A 394 4.28 4.25 -19.33
C LEU A 394 4.96 3.26 -20.30
N SER A 395 4.27 2.17 -20.64
CA SER A 395 4.74 1.23 -21.65
C SER A 395 4.53 1.72 -23.09
N LYS A 396 3.58 2.64 -23.28
CA LYS A 396 3.24 3.26 -24.57
C LYS A 396 2.98 4.75 -24.36
N PRO A 397 3.14 5.60 -25.39
CA PRO A 397 2.76 7.01 -25.31
C PRO A 397 1.29 7.19 -24.90
N VAL A 398 1.00 8.35 -24.31
CA VAL A 398 -0.36 8.74 -23.90
C VAL A 398 -0.59 10.21 -24.23
N THR A 399 -1.80 10.52 -24.67
CA THR A 399 -2.29 11.89 -24.89
C THR A 399 -3.46 12.11 -23.96
N PHE A 400 -3.45 13.22 -23.23
CA PHE A 400 -4.49 13.61 -22.28
C PHE A 400 -5.59 14.42 -22.97
N PRO A 401 -6.77 14.60 -22.32
CA PRO A 401 -7.92 15.27 -22.93
C PRO A 401 -7.67 16.71 -23.41
N ASP A 402 -6.68 17.40 -22.83
CA ASP A 402 -6.30 18.78 -23.19
C ASP A 402 -5.18 18.85 -24.24
N GLY A 403 -4.86 17.71 -24.89
CA GLY A 403 -3.89 17.63 -25.98
C GLY A 403 -2.43 17.48 -25.56
N ARG A 404 -2.09 17.65 -24.27
CA ARG A 404 -0.74 17.36 -23.77
C ARG A 404 -0.45 15.85 -23.85
N SER A 405 0.81 15.48 -24.04
CA SER A 405 1.19 14.07 -24.21
C SER A 405 2.49 13.72 -23.50
N LEU A 406 2.62 12.44 -23.16
CA LEU A 406 3.82 11.85 -22.57
C LEU A 406 4.28 10.65 -23.40
N PRO A 407 5.60 10.48 -23.62
CA PRO A 407 6.15 9.33 -24.31
C PRO A 407 6.18 8.09 -23.40
N ALA A 408 6.39 6.92 -24.02
CA ALA A 408 6.76 5.71 -23.29
C ALA A 408 8.06 5.91 -22.48
N GLY A 409 8.17 5.20 -21.36
CA GLY A 409 9.27 5.30 -20.39
C GLY A 409 9.12 6.45 -19.38
N CYS A 410 8.11 7.31 -19.52
CA CYS A 410 7.85 8.35 -18.54
C CYS A 410 7.32 7.75 -17.23
N GLN A 411 7.86 8.20 -16.10
CA GLN A 411 7.31 7.88 -14.78
C GLN A 411 6.14 8.83 -14.47
N VAL A 412 5.03 8.26 -14.02
CA VAL A 412 3.82 8.99 -13.68
C VAL A 412 3.42 8.61 -12.26
N GLY A 413 3.36 9.60 -11.37
CA GLY A 413 2.81 9.48 -10.03
C GLY A 413 1.38 10.01 -9.99
N LEU A 414 0.45 9.22 -9.48
CA LEU A 414 -0.92 9.62 -9.21
C LEU A 414 -0.99 10.02 -7.74
N SER A 415 -1.14 11.30 -7.46
CA SER A 415 -1.32 11.81 -6.10
C SER A 415 -2.79 11.66 -5.68
N ILE A 416 -3.14 10.51 -5.10
CA ILE A 416 -4.50 10.25 -4.59
C ILE A 416 -4.87 11.31 -3.54
N PHE A 417 -3.93 11.69 -2.68
CA PHE A 417 -4.11 12.73 -1.67
C PHE A 417 -4.48 14.08 -2.28
N ALA A 418 -3.83 14.49 -3.37
CA ALA A 418 -4.16 15.74 -4.06
C ALA A 418 -5.45 15.65 -4.89
N ILE A 419 -5.71 14.51 -5.55
CA ILE A 419 -6.99 14.28 -6.25
C ILE A 419 -8.17 14.40 -5.29
N HIS A 420 -8.03 13.85 -4.08
CA HIS A 420 -9.05 13.89 -3.03
C HIS A 420 -9.27 15.28 -2.42
N ARG A 421 -8.40 16.25 -2.74
CA ARG A 421 -8.45 17.66 -2.30
C ARG A 421 -8.53 18.65 -3.46
N ASN A 422 -8.70 18.17 -4.68
CA ASN A 422 -8.76 19.01 -5.85
C ASN A 422 -10.02 19.88 -5.81
N ARG A 423 -9.86 21.20 -5.81
CA ARG A 423 -10.95 22.19 -5.69
C ARG A 423 -11.91 22.20 -6.88
N ASP A 424 -11.47 21.71 -8.04
CA ASP A 424 -12.35 21.57 -9.22
C ASP A 424 -13.41 20.47 -9.03
N VAL A 425 -13.22 19.62 -8.02
CA VAL A 425 -13.98 18.38 -7.79
C VAL A 425 -14.63 18.36 -6.41
N TRP A 426 -13.93 18.89 -5.40
CA TRP A 426 -14.34 18.87 -4.01
C TRP A 426 -14.48 20.30 -3.49
N GLU A 427 -15.74 20.75 -3.34
CA GLU A 427 -16.08 21.99 -2.65
C GLU A 427 -15.59 21.95 -1.20
N ASP A 428 -14.90 22.98 -0.71
CA ASP A 428 -14.29 23.03 0.63
C ASP A 428 -13.52 21.74 0.99
N PRO A 429 -12.41 21.45 0.27
CA PRO A 429 -11.78 20.12 0.26
C PRO A 429 -11.23 19.66 1.62
N GLU A 430 -10.94 20.57 2.56
CA GLU A 430 -10.44 20.20 3.89
C GLU A 430 -11.56 19.96 4.91
N VAL A 431 -12.81 20.27 4.58
CA VAL A 431 -13.96 20.05 5.47
C VAL A 431 -14.39 18.58 5.40
N PHE A 432 -14.48 17.94 6.57
CA PHE A 432 -15.06 16.62 6.73
C PHE A 432 -16.59 16.69 6.59
N ASP A 433 -17.11 16.28 5.43
CA ASP A 433 -18.55 16.17 5.17
C ASP A 433 -18.89 14.76 4.66
N PRO A 434 -19.41 13.86 5.52
CA PRO A 434 -19.87 12.53 5.11
C PRO A 434 -20.92 12.58 4.00
N LEU A 435 -21.78 13.61 3.96
CA LEU A 435 -22.87 13.69 2.99
C LEU A 435 -22.37 13.88 1.56
N ARG A 436 -21.09 14.23 1.35
CA ARG A 436 -20.43 14.10 0.04
C ARG A 436 -20.66 12.73 -0.59
N PHE A 437 -20.74 11.68 0.22
CA PHE A 437 -20.94 10.30 -0.20
C PHE A 437 -22.40 9.82 -0.15
N SER A 438 -23.37 10.73 -0.08
CA SER A 438 -24.77 10.39 -0.31
C SER A 438 -24.96 9.77 -1.71
N PRO A 439 -26.04 8.98 -1.93
CA PRO A 439 -26.34 8.43 -3.23
C PRO A 439 -26.41 9.50 -4.34
N GLU A 440 -27.05 10.63 -4.06
CA GLU A 440 -27.26 11.73 -5.02
C GLU A 440 -25.93 12.38 -5.43
N LYS A 441 -25.12 12.81 -4.43
CA LYS A 441 -23.83 13.46 -4.70
C LYS A 441 -22.83 12.48 -5.31
N SER A 442 -22.88 11.20 -4.95
CA SER A 442 -21.99 10.19 -5.52
C SER A 442 -22.30 9.84 -6.97
N ALA A 443 -23.57 9.87 -7.37
CA ALA A 443 -23.98 9.57 -8.75
C ALA A 443 -23.45 10.61 -9.76
N GLN A 444 -23.29 11.86 -9.33
CA GLN A 444 -22.78 12.95 -10.17
C GLN A 444 -21.25 13.06 -10.18
N ARG A 445 -20.57 12.36 -9.27
CA ARG A 445 -19.12 12.48 -9.09
C ARG A 445 -18.36 11.80 -10.22
N HIS A 446 -17.29 12.44 -10.71
CA HIS A 446 -16.38 11.80 -11.65
C HIS A 446 -15.83 10.47 -11.08
N SER A 447 -15.78 9.42 -11.90
CA SER A 447 -15.48 8.05 -11.47
C SER A 447 -14.10 7.83 -10.85
N HIS A 448 -13.15 8.73 -11.11
CA HIS A 448 -11.79 8.71 -10.57
C HIS A 448 -11.51 9.87 -9.59
N ALA A 449 -12.55 10.54 -9.09
CA ALA A 449 -12.41 11.60 -8.09
C ALA A 449 -12.16 11.05 -6.67
N PHE A 450 -12.69 9.86 -6.39
CA PHE A 450 -12.51 9.16 -5.12
C PHE A 450 -11.98 7.76 -5.39
N MET A 451 -10.71 7.54 -5.07
CA MET A 451 -9.99 6.32 -5.42
C MET A 451 -8.98 5.88 -4.35
N PRO A 452 -9.39 5.76 -3.05
CA PRO A 452 -8.49 5.29 -1.99
C PRO A 452 -8.02 3.84 -2.20
N PHE A 453 -8.73 3.07 -3.03
CA PHE A 453 -8.41 1.70 -3.42
C PHE A 453 -7.87 1.60 -4.86
N SER A 454 -7.38 2.72 -5.42
CA SER A 454 -7.02 2.84 -6.84
C SER A 454 -8.21 2.54 -7.78
N ALA A 455 -7.95 2.43 -9.08
CA ALA A 455 -8.94 2.07 -10.11
C ALA A 455 -8.29 1.25 -11.23
N GLY A 456 -9.12 0.73 -12.14
CA GLY A 456 -8.68 -0.05 -13.31
C GLY A 456 -8.22 -1.48 -12.96
N SER A 457 -7.47 -2.08 -13.87
CA SER A 457 -7.00 -3.48 -13.75
C SER A 457 -6.14 -3.75 -12.51
N ARG A 458 -5.44 -2.71 -12.01
CA ARG A 458 -4.56 -2.75 -10.84
C ARG A 458 -5.21 -2.10 -9.60
N ASN A 459 -6.54 -2.17 -9.48
CA ASN A 459 -7.23 -1.77 -8.26
C ASN A 459 -6.93 -2.73 -7.09
N CYS A 460 -7.22 -2.30 -5.87
CA CYS A 460 -7.07 -3.11 -4.68
C CYS A 460 -7.98 -4.35 -4.76
N ILE A 461 -7.37 -5.54 -4.67
CA ILE A 461 -8.10 -6.81 -4.65
C ILE A 461 -8.87 -7.01 -3.33
N GLY A 462 -8.31 -6.50 -2.23
CA GLY A 462 -8.85 -6.60 -0.87
C GLY A 462 -9.81 -5.47 -0.47
N GLN A 463 -10.32 -4.67 -1.41
CA GLN A 463 -11.16 -3.51 -1.08
C GLN A 463 -12.37 -3.86 -0.21
N GLN A 464 -13.08 -4.95 -0.53
CA GLN A 464 -14.25 -5.36 0.25
C GLN A 464 -13.86 -5.89 1.63
N PHE A 465 -12.75 -6.63 1.73
CA PHE A 465 -12.18 -7.06 3.02
C PHE A 465 -11.90 -5.83 3.90
N ALA A 466 -11.17 -4.85 3.38
CA ALA A 466 -10.79 -3.64 4.10
C ALA A 466 -12.02 -2.82 4.54
N MET A 467 -13.02 -2.65 3.67
CA MET A 467 -14.24 -1.92 4.01
C MET A 467 -15.06 -2.63 5.10
N ASN A 468 -15.10 -3.96 5.11
CA ASN A 468 -15.76 -4.73 6.16
C ASN A 468 -15.01 -4.59 7.49
N GLU A 469 -13.68 -4.70 7.46
CA GLU A 469 -12.85 -4.54 8.65
C GLU A 469 -12.98 -3.13 9.25
N LEU A 470 -12.94 -2.08 8.43
CA LEU A 470 -13.18 -0.69 8.86
C LEU A 470 -14.55 -0.51 9.52
N LYS A 471 -15.61 -1.11 8.96
CA LYS A 471 -16.95 -1.06 9.51
C LYS A 471 -17.05 -1.77 10.85
N VAL A 472 -16.54 -3.00 10.94
CA VAL A 472 -16.55 -3.80 12.17
C VAL A 472 -15.75 -3.10 13.27
N ALA A 473 -14.55 -2.62 12.95
CA ALA A 473 -13.69 -1.91 13.89
C ALA A 473 -14.36 -0.64 14.42
N LEU A 474 -14.95 0.18 13.53
CA LEU A 474 -15.66 1.38 13.93
C LEU A 474 -16.90 1.08 14.77
N ALA A 475 -17.73 0.13 14.32
CA ALA A 475 -18.98 -0.18 14.98
C ALA A 475 -18.77 -0.66 16.42
N LEU A 476 -17.89 -1.65 16.62
CA LEU A 476 -17.61 -2.18 17.96
C LEU A 476 -16.90 -1.16 18.85
N THR A 477 -16.05 -0.31 18.27
CA THR A 477 -15.39 0.75 19.04
C THR A 477 -16.40 1.78 19.54
N LEU A 478 -17.31 2.26 18.69
CA LEU A 478 -18.31 3.27 19.07
C LEU A 478 -19.40 2.74 20.00
N GLN A 479 -19.65 1.42 20.00
CA GLN A 479 -20.52 0.79 21.00
C GLN A 479 -19.92 0.83 22.40
N ARG A 480 -18.60 0.69 22.53
CA ARG A 480 -17.93 0.56 23.84
C ARG A 480 -17.30 1.86 24.33
N PHE A 481 -16.88 2.73 23.42
CA PHE A 481 -16.13 3.93 23.74
C PHE A 481 -16.66 5.17 23.02
N GLU A 482 -16.47 6.29 23.69
CA GLU A 482 -16.48 7.63 23.13
C GLU A 482 -15.04 8.09 22.92
N LEU A 483 -14.75 8.63 21.74
CA LEU A 483 -13.41 9.04 21.31
C LEU A 483 -13.27 10.55 21.38
N TYR A 484 -12.16 11.04 21.95
CA TYR A 484 -11.83 12.46 22.02
C TYR A 484 -10.37 12.69 21.61
N PRO A 485 -10.04 13.81 20.94
CA PRO A 485 -8.67 14.11 20.55
C PRO A 485 -7.84 14.46 21.79
N ASP A 486 -6.54 14.18 21.76
CA ASP A 486 -5.57 14.79 22.67
C ASP A 486 -5.02 16.09 22.03
N PRO A 487 -5.45 17.29 22.49
CA PRO A 487 -5.03 18.55 21.87
C PRO A 487 -3.53 18.82 22.02
N SER A 488 -2.86 18.16 22.97
CA SER A 488 -1.41 18.29 23.18
C SER A 488 -0.58 17.46 22.21
N LYS A 489 -1.20 16.50 21.51
CA LYS A 489 -0.55 15.52 20.63
C LYS A 489 -1.34 15.28 19.35
N LEU A 490 -1.65 16.37 18.64
CA LEU A 490 -2.25 16.25 17.31
C LEU A 490 -1.32 15.47 16.36
N PRO A 491 -1.86 14.55 15.55
CA PRO A 491 -1.07 13.70 14.69
C PRO A 491 -0.42 14.50 13.56
N ILE A 492 0.84 14.18 13.25
CA ILE A 492 1.61 14.80 12.16
C ILE A 492 1.75 13.80 11.02
N MET A 493 1.02 14.05 9.92
CA MET A 493 0.99 13.15 8.77
C MET A 493 2.38 12.94 8.15
N ILE A 494 2.74 11.68 7.92
CA ILE A 494 3.94 11.29 7.19
C ILE A 494 3.66 10.14 6.21
N PRO A 495 4.06 10.26 4.94
CA PRO A 495 3.96 9.17 3.98
C PRO A 495 5.13 8.19 4.17
N GLN A 496 4.81 6.98 4.62
CA GLN A 496 5.73 5.85 4.79
C GLN A 496 5.15 4.60 4.12
N ILE A 497 5.06 4.60 2.78
CA ILE A 497 4.26 3.69 1.95
C ILE A 497 2.75 3.84 2.22
N VAL A 498 2.34 3.64 3.47
CA VAL A 498 1.05 4.04 3.99
C VAL A 498 1.13 5.39 4.72
N LEU A 499 -0.01 6.05 4.91
CA LEU A 499 -0.12 7.28 5.66
C LEU A 499 -0.06 7.01 7.16
N ARG A 500 0.98 7.50 7.83
CA ARG A 500 1.17 7.34 9.28
C ARG A 500 1.24 8.70 9.95
N SER A 501 1.38 8.69 11.27
CA SER A 501 1.69 9.87 12.07
C SER A 501 3.09 9.76 12.66
N SER A 502 3.91 10.81 12.59
CA SER A 502 5.29 10.78 13.13
C SER A 502 5.32 10.72 14.65
N ASN A 503 4.30 11.26 15.32
CA ASN A 503 4.10 11.24 16.76
C ASN A 503 2.98 10.29 17.20
N GLY A 504 2.56 9.34 16.35
CA GLY A 504 1.45 8.43 16.65
C GLY A 504 0.08 9.11 16.58
N ILE A 505 -0.99 8.34 16.85
CA ILE A 505 -2.36 8.87 16.93
C ILE A 505 -2.85 8.69 18.36
N HIS A 506 -2.89 9.79 19.11
CA HIS A 506 -3.22 9.80 20.53
C HIS A 506 -4.65 10.30 20.77
N LEU A 507 -5.51 9.43 21.32
CA LEU A 507 -6.90 9.77 21.67
C LEU A 507 -7.19 9.49 23.15
N HIS A 508 -8.07 10.29 23.73
CA HIS A 508 -8.74 9.93 24.99
C HIS A 508 -9.94 9.03 24.69
N LEU A 509 -10.08 7.98 25.49
CA LEU A 509 -11.16 7.00 25.38
C LEU A 509 -12.00 7.04 26.65
N LYS A 510 -13.30 7.23 26.51
CA LYS A 510 -14.27 7.17 27.62
C LYS A 510 -15.18 5.98 27.41
N LYS A 511 -15.23 5.07 28.38
CA LYS A 511 -16.12 3.91 28.32
C LYS A 511 -17.58 4.35 28.39
N ILE A 512 -18.41 3.73 27.56
CA ILE A 512 -19.87 3.87 27.58
C ILE A 512 -20.43 2.62 28.25
N PHE A 513 -21.35 2.81 29.19
CA PHE A 513 -21.92 1.75 30.03
C PHE A 513 -22.97 0.92 29.29
#